data_AF-A0A1G1I3L8-F1
#
_entry.id   AF-A0A1G1I3L8-F1
#
_cell.length_a   1.000
_cell.length_b   1.000
_cell.length_c   1.000
_cell.angle_alpha   90.00
_cell.angle_beta   90.00
_cell.angle_gamma   90.00
#
_symmetry.space_group_name_H-M   'P 1'
#
loop_
_entity.id
_entity.type
_entity.pdbx_description
1 polymer ?
#
loop_
_entity_poly.entity_id
_entity_poly.type
_entity_poly.pdbx_seq_one_letter_code
_entity_poly.pdbx_strand_id
1 'polypeptide(L)'
;MRLISIIGIPIALAAATDMVFAVVKARPAWFSPGFALGSTVSALTSAAALMLFVRAMVVPAPEKDRALLQTLARLTGVLLVINLFILAVELLTGFYGGVPDHLAVLRLTLFGPFWWVFWILQLAVGAALPILLIYGRVERATPGRLGLAGLLVTIGLFGERLNDVIPAQAVPVFPGLDTAVSSGRLTALYVPNGVEWLSSWGIVALTALLTYFVMRRLPMVEHQSYPGEE
;
A
#
# COMPACT_ATOMS: atom_id res chain seq x y z
N MET A 1 22.57 3.48 16.49
CA MET A 1 21.47 2.66 15.91
C MET A 1 20.32 2.43 16.89
N ARG A 2 20.49 1.73 18.03
CA ARG A 2 19.37 1.36 18.93
C ARG A 2 18.49 2.53 19.42
N LEU A 3 19.08 3.64 19.85
CA LEU A 3 18.32 4.81 20.33
C LEU A 3 17.46 5.46 19.23
N ILE A 4 18.00 5.54 18.01
CA ILE A 4 17.29 6.09 16.84
C ILE A 4 16.13 5.15 16.47
N SER A 5 16.30 3.83 16.56
CA SER A 5 15.21 2.87 16.32
C SER A 5 14.13 2.94 17.40
N ILE A 6 14.50 3.05 18.68
CA ILE A 6 13.56 3.14 19.81
C ILE A 6 12.67 4.38 19.71
N ILE A 7 13.23 5.51 19.25
CA ILE A 7 12.49 6.77 19.09
C ILE A 7 11.79 6.83 17.72
N GLY A 8 12.44 6.35 16.67
CA GLY A 8 11.96 6.42 15.30
C GLY A 8 10.75 5.54 15.04
N ILE A 9 10.67 4.34 15.65
CA ILE A 9 9.51 3.45 15.46
C ILE A 9 8.22 4.09 15.99
N PRO A 10 8.13 4.57 17.26
CA PRO A 10 6.94 5.26 17.74
C PRO A 10 6.57 6.49 16.90
N ILE A 11 7.56 7.29 16.47
CA ILE A 11 7.31 8.47 15.64
C ILE A 11 6.75 8.07 14.28
N ALA A 12 7.29 7.03 13.63
CA ALA A 12 6.80 6.56 12.34
C ALA A 12 5.36 6.03 12.46
N LEU A 13 5.03 5.35 13.56
CA LEU A 13 3.67 4.88 13.84
C LEU A 13 2.71 6.06 14.10
N ALA A 14 3.15 7.07 14.87
CA ALA A 14 2.35 8.24 15.18
C ALA A 14 2.17 9.20 13.98
N ALA A 15 3.14 9.24 13.07
CA ALA A 15 3.09 10.01 11.84
C ALA A 15 2.28 9.31 10.74
N ALA A 16 1.70 8.14 11.01
CA ALA A 16 0.81 7.49 10.07
C ALA A 16 -0.40 8.38 9.79
N THR A 17 -0.41 9.02 8.62
CA THR A 17 -1.43 9.98 8.18
C THR A 17 -2.85 9.42 8.32
N ASP A 18 -3.02 8.11 8.18
CA ASP A 18 -4.32 7.45 8.21
C ASP A 18 -4.96 7.39 9.60
N MET A 19 -4.21 7.72 10.66
CA MET A 19 -4.79 7.90 12.00
C MET A 19 -5.81 9.05 12.03
N VAL A 20 -5.69 10.01 11.11
CA VAL A 20 -6.68 11.09 10.93
C VAL A 20 -8.00 10.56 10.35
N PHE A 21 -7.96 9.56 9.47
CA PHE A 21 -9.18 8.92 8.95
C PHE A 21 -9.87 8.08 10.03
N ALA A 22 -9.09 7.39 10.86
CA ALA A 22 -9.59 6.52 11.92
C ALA A 22 -10.41 7.23 13.00
N VAL A 23 -10.32 8.56 13.10
CA VAL A 23 -11.11 9.36 14.06
C VAL A 23 -12.35 10.03 13.43
N VAL A 24 -12.59 9.86 12.13
CA VAL A 24 -13.72 10.47 11.42
C VAL A 24 -15.01 9.70 11.68
N LYS A 25 -15.71 10.04 12.77
CA LYS A 25 -17.00 9.43 13.14
C LYS A 25 -18.07 9.51 12.05
N ALA A 26 -18.00 10.52 11.19
CA ALA A 26 -18.93 10.73 10.09
C ALA A 26 -18.80 9.69 8.95
N ARG A 27 -17.73 8.88 8.96
CA ARG A 27 -17.44 7.89 7.92
C ARG A 27 -17.18 6.53 8.60
N PRO A 28 -18.23 5.72 8.84
CA PRO A 28 -18.10 4.46 9.58
C PRO A 28 -17.09 3.47 9.00
N ALA A 29 -16.87 3.48 7.69
CA ALA A 29 -15.87 2.64 7.02
C ALA A 29 -14.42 3.01 7.35
N TRP A 30 -14.15 4.26 7.74
CA TRP A 30 -12.82 4.69 8.19
C TRP A 30 -12.67 4.61 9.71
N PHE A 31 -13.77 4.76 10.44
CA PHE A 31 -13.80 4.76 11.91
C PHE A 31 -13.62 3.35 12.49
N SER A 32 -12.46 2.74 12.25
CA SER A 32 -12.05 1.45 12.81
C SER A 32 -10.58 1.48 13.25
N PRO A 33 -10.24 0.87 14.40
CA PRO A 33 -8.85 0.65 14.77
C PRO A 33 -8.08 -0.20 13.73
N GLY A 34 -8.75 -1.15 13.08
CA GLY A 34 -8.09 -1.99 12.08
C GLY A 34 -7.80 -1.24 10.79
N PHE A 35 -8.52 -0.16 10.46
CA PHE A 35 -8.16 0.75 9.36
C PHE A 35 -6.79 1.42 9.62
N ALA A 36 -6.59 1.98 10.82
CA ALA A 36 -5.31 2.60 11.18
C ALA A 36 -4.14 1.61 11.20
N LEU A 37 -4.36 0.42 11.78
CA LEU A 37 -3.36 -0.65 11.84
C LEU A 37 -3.05 -1.19 10.44
N GLY A 38 -4.08 -1.45 9.63
CA GLY A 38 -3.96 -1.93 8.26
C GLY A 38 -3.14 -0.98 7.41
N SER A 39 -3.46 0.31 7.45
CA SER A 39 -2.70 1.30 6.69
C SER A 39 -1.22 1.37 7.09
N THR A 40 -0.93 1.25 8.39
CA THR A 40 0.46 1.24 8.89
C THR A 40 1.23 0.03 8.33
N VAL A 41 0.61 -1.16 8.35
CA VAL A 41 1.19 -2.37 7.76
C VAL A 41 1.36 -2.20 6.25
N SER A 42 0.39 -1.62 5.55
CA SER A 42 0.47 -1.33 4.11
C SER A 42 1.58 -0.35 3.78
N ALA A 43 1.81 0.67 4.61
CA ALA A 43 2.91 1.61 4.44
C ALA A 43 4.26 0.89 4.51
N LEU A 44 4.46 0.06 5.54
CA LEU A 44 5.66 -0.78 5.69
C LEU A 44 5.82 -1.77 4.53
N THR A 45 4.73 -2.38 4.09
CA THR A 45 4.71 -3.32 2.96
C THR A 45 5.11 -2.62 1.67
N SER A 46 4.58 -1.44 1.40
CA SER A 46 4.92 -0.66 0.19
C SER A 46 6.38 -0.22 0.19
N ALA A 47 6.92 0.16 1.35
CA ALA A 47 8.31 0.55 1.48
C ALA A 47 9.25 -0.65 1.20
N ALA A 48 8.96 -1.81 1.80
CA ALA A 48 9.72 -3.03 1.55
C ALA A 48 9.63 -3.49 0.08
N ALA A 49 8.43 -3.45 -0.50
CA ALA A 49 8.17 -3.82 -1.88
C ALA A 49 8.87 -2.91 -2.90
N LEU A 50 8.80 -1.59 -2.68
CA LEU A 50 9.47 -0.61 -3.53
C LEU A 50 10.99 -0.74 -3.42
N MET A 51 11.51 -0.96 -2.21
CA MET A 51 12.95 -1.20 -2.01
C MET A 51 13.41 -2.48 -2.71
N LEU A 52 12.60 -3.54 -2.68
CA LEU A 52 12.86 -4.77 -3.42
C LEU A 52 12.94 -4.53 -4.92
N PHE A 53 11.97 -3.79 -5.47
CA PHE A 53 11.95 -3.42 -6.88
C PHE A 53 13.19 -2.60 -7.28
N VAL A 54 13.47 -1.52 -6.55
CA VAL A 54 14.61 -0.63 -6.84
C VAL A 54 15.93 -1.40 -6.77
N ARG A 55 16.13 -2.20 -5.71
CA ARG A 55 17.39 -2.93 -5.53
C ARG A 55 17.60 -4.03 -6.57
N ALA A 56 16.52 -4.66 -7.04
CA ALA A 56 16.59 -5.79 -7.96
C ALA A 56 16.62 -5.39 -9.44
N MET A 57 16.01 -4.25 -9.81
CA MET A 57 15.82 -3.85 -11.22
C MET A 57 16.44 -2.50 -11.58
N VAL A 58 16.59 -1.57 -10.65
CA VAL A 58 17.10 -0.22 -10.93
C VAL A 58 18.59 -0.11 -10.62
N VAL A 59 19.02 -0.73 -9.52
CA VAL A 59 20.42 -0.73 -9.07
C VAL A 59 21.06 -2.06 -9.43
N PRO A 60 22.23 -2.08 -10.10
CA PRO A 60 22.96 -3.32 -10.33
C PRO A 60 23.17 -4.09 -9.02
N ALA A 61 22.62 -5.30 -8.94
CA ALA A 61 22.80 -6.20 -7.81
C ALA A 61 23.89 -7.21 -8.18
N PRO A 62 25.13 -7.08 -7.65
CA PRO A 62 26.08 -8.19 -7.73
C PRO A 62 25.49 -9.47 -7.12
N GLU A 63 25.94 -10.63 -7.57
CA GLU A 63 25.39 -11.94 -7.15
C GLU A 63 25.38 -12.13 -5.63
N LYS A 64 26.29 -11.47 -4.91
CA LYS A 64 26.36 -11.44 -3.43
C LYS A 64 25.11 -10.89 -2.75
N ASP A 65 24.29 -10.08 -3.43
CA ASP A 65 23.08 -9.49 -2.85
C ASP A 65 21.85 -10.40 -2.97
N ARG A 66 22.00 -11.60 -3.54
CA ARG A 66 20.87 -12.53 -3.71
C ARG A 66 20.23 -12.90 -2.37
N ALA A 67 21.02 -13.11 -1.32
CA ALA A 67 20.52 -13.39 0.03
C ALA A 67 19.75 -12.20 0.62
N LEU A 68 20.21 -10.98 0.36
CA LEU A 68 19.52 -9.75 0.75
C LEU A 68 18.16 -9.63 0.03
N LEU A 69 18.13 -9.83 -1.29
CA LEU A 69 16.91 -9.78 -2.09
C LEU A 69 15.89 -10.84 -1.63
N GLN A 70 16.34 -12.05 -1.31
CA GLN A 70 15.47 -13.10 -0.77
C GLN A 70 14.92 -12.76 0.60
N THR A 71 15.74 -12.20 1.49
CA THR A 71 15.31 -11.73 2.82
C THR A 71 14.25 -10.62 2.67
N LEU A 72 14.50 -9.65 1.80
CA LEU A 72 13.57 -8.54 1.55
C LEU A 72 12.27 -9.00 0.88
N ALA A 73 12.35 -9.97 -0.03
CA ALA A 73 11.17 -10.60 -0.64
C ALA A 73 10.34 -11.37 0.39
N ARG A 74 10.98 -12.15 1.28
CA ARG A 74 10.28 -12.85 2.37
C ARG A 74 9.63 -11.87 3.34
N LEU A 75 10.32 -10.79 3.71
CA LEU A 75 9.75 -9.73 4.54
C LEU A 75 8.53 -9.09 3.87
N THR A 76 8.65 -8.73 2.59
CA THR A 76 7.53 -8.17 1.80
C THR A 76 6.36 -9.14 1.75
N GLY A 77 6.61 -10.44 1.51
CA GLY A 77 5.59 -11.48 1.49
C GLY A 77 4.88 -11.66 2.82
N VAL A 78 5.61 -11.65 3.94
CA VAL A 78 5.03 -11.76 5.29
C VAL A 78 4.17 -10.53 5.59
N LEU A 79 4.66 -9.32 5.32
CA LEU A 79 3.91 -8.09 5.53
C LEU A 79 2.64 -8.05 4.67
N LEU A 80 2.71 -8.50 3.43
CA LEU A 80 1.57 -8.62 2.53
C LEU A 80 0.52 -9.64 3.05
N VAL A 81 0.95 -10.77 3.61
CA VAL A 81 0.04 -11.74 4.23
C VAL A 81 -0.64 -11.14 5.46
N ILE A 82 0.11 -10.39 6.30
CA ILE A 82 -0.47 -9.67 7.44
C ILE A 82 -1.50 -8.64 6.94
N ASN A 83 -1.19 -7.92 5.86
CA ASN A 83 -2.12 -6.95 5.27
C ASN A 83 -3.42 -7.62 4.80
N LEU A 84 -3.32 -8.75 4.09
CA LEU A 84 -4.49 -9.54 3.68
C LEU A 84 -5.30 -10.06 4.88
N PHE A 85 -4.64 -10.44 5.96
CA PHE A 85 -5.31 -10.86 7.18
C PHE A 85 -6.11 -9.72 7.81
N ILE A 86 -5.51 -8.52 7.93
CA ILE A 86 -6.22 -7.33 8.44
C ILE A 86 -7.40 -6.98 7.53
N LEU A 87 -7.20 -6.99 6.21
CA LEU A 87 -8.28 -6.78 5.24
C LEU A 87 -9.42 -7.78 5.43
N ALA A 88 -9.10 -9.08 5.59
CA ALA A 88 -10.12 -10.11 5.81
C ALA A 88 -10.88 -9.88 7.13
N VAL A 89 -10.18 -9.50 8.20
CA VAL A 89 -10.81 -9.14 9.48
C VAL A 89 -11.74 -7.93 9.31
N GLU A 90 -11.31 -6.86 8.65
CA GLU A 90 -12.14 -5.67 8.39
C GLU A 90 -13.38 -5.98 7.55
N LEU A 91 -13.25 -6.81 6.51
CA LEU A 91 -14.40 -7.26 5.72
C LEU A 91 -15.37 -8.05 6.60
N LEU A 92 -14.88 -9.00 7.41
CA LEU A 92 -15.71 -9.82 8.28
C LEU A 92 -16.41 -8.99 9.36
N THR A 93 -15.69 -8.10 10.06
CA THR A 93 -16.25 -7.25 11.10
C THR A 93 -17.22 -6.22 10.52
N GLY A 94 -16.94 -5.68 9.34
CA GLY A 94 -17.83 -4.75 8.65
C GLY A 94 -19.14 -5.41 8.21
N PHE A 95 -19.08 -6.63 7.65
CA PHE A 95 -20.29 -7.39 7.33
C PHE A 95 -21.07 -7.82 8.57
N TYR A 96 -20.36 -8.28 9.61
CA TYR A 96 -20.98 -8.75 10.85
C TYR A 96 -21.61 -7.60 11.66
N GLY A 97 -20.96 -6.44 11.69
CA GLY A 97 -21.45 -5.26 12.41
C GLY A 97 -22.76 -4.71 11.85
N GLY A 98 -23.10 -5.01 10.60
CA GLY A 98 -24.43 -4.76 10.04
C GLY A 98 -24.83 -3.28 9.90
N VAL A 99 -23.89 -2.34 10.07
CA VAL A 99 -24.15 -0.89 9.99
C VAL A 99 -24.46 -0.54 8.53
N PRO A 100 -25.67 0.01 8.21
CA PRO A 100 -26.10 0.23 6.82
C PRO A 100 -25.09 1.03 5.99
N ASP A 101 -24.54 2.10 6.54
CA ASP A 101 -23.58 2.97 5.85
C ASP A 101 -22.26 2.26 5.57
N HIS A 102 -21.77 1.45 6.52
CA HIS A 102 -20.55 0.66 6.33
C HIS A 102 -20.78 -0.42 5.27
N LEU A 103 -21.92 -1.12 5.31
CA LEU A 103 -22.28 -2.11 4.30
C LEU A 103 -22.42 -1.49 2.90
N ALA A 104 -22.91 -0.26 2.79
CA ALA A 104 -22.98 0.45 1.51
C ALA A 104 -21.59 0.68 0.92
N VAL A 105 -20.63 1.12 1.75
CA VAL A 105 -19.23 1.28 1.33
C VAL A 105 -18.64 -0.07 0.89
N LEU A 106 -18.79 -1.13 1.69
CA LEU A 106 -18.28 -2.46 1.34
C LEU A 106 -18.86 -3.00 0.03
N ARG A 107 -20.17 -2.82 -0.18
CA ARG A 107 -20.82 -3.23 -1.42
C ARG A 107 -20.30 -2.45 -2.63
N LEU A 108 -20.06 -1.14 -2.49
CA LEU A 108 -19.45 -0.33 -3.54
C LEU A 108 -18.01 -0.76 -3.85
N THR A 109 -17.22 -1.10 -2.83
CA THR A 109 -15.85 -1.60 -3.03
C THR A 109 -15.84 -2.95 -3.75
N LEU A 110 -16.70 -3.88 -3.36
CA LEU A 110 -16.70 -5.25 -3.87
C LEU A 110 -17.43 -5.42 -5.21
N PHE A 111 -18.51 -4.68 -5.43
CA PHE A 111 -19.45 -4.87 -6.55
C PHE A 111 -19.88 -3.57 -7.22
N GLY A 112 -19.35 -2.42 -6.78
CA GLY A 112 -19.65 -1.13 -7.39
C GLY A 112 -18.92 -0.91 -8.72
N PRO A 113 -18.98 0.32 -9.26
CA PRO A 113 -18.39 0.66 -10.58
C PRO A 113 -16.89 0.37 -10.71
N PHE A 114 -16.16 0.40 -9.58
CA PHE A 114 -14.72 0.17 -9.51
C PHE A 114 -14.35 -1.18 -8.87
N TRP A 115 -15.24 -2.18 -8.91
CA TRP A 115 -15.00 -3.52 -8.33
C TRP A 115 -13.69 -4.16 -8.80
N TRP A 116 -13.26 -3.87 -10.02
CA TRP A 116 -12.03 -4.40 -10.61
C TRP A 116 -10.78 -3.89 -9.88
N VAL A 117 -10.84 -2.73 -9.22
CA VAL A 117 -9.74 -2.20 -8.40
C VAL A 117 -9.51 -3.11 -7.20
N PHE A 118 -10.58 -3.57 -6.55
CA PHE A 118 -10.50 -4.53 -5.46
C PHE A 118 -10.06 -5.92 -5.94
N TRP A 119 -10.80 -6.52 -6.86
CA TRP A 119 -10.57 -7.92 -7.23
C TRP A 119 -9.33 -8.14 -8.09
N ILE A 120 -9.10 -7.26 -9.06
CA ILE A 120 -8.00 -7.43 -10.03
C ILE A 120 -6.76 -6.70 -9.52
N LEU A 121 -6.85 -5.39 -9.28
CA LEU A 121 -5.66 -4.59 -8.97
C LEU A 121 -5.08 -4.92 -7.58
N GLN A 122 -5.92 -4.91 -6.54
CA GLN A 122 -5.48 -5.16 -5.16
C GLN A 122 -5.27 -6.66 -4.90
N LEU A 123 -6.28 -7.51 -5.11
CA LEU A 123 -6.19 -8.93 -4.77
C LEU A 123 -5.38 -9.76 -5.77
N ALA A 124 -5.73 -9.75 -7.06
CA ALA A 124 -5.06 -10.63 -8.02
C ALA A 124 -3.63 -10.17 -8.33
N VAL A 125 -3.46 -8.91 -8.76
CA VAL A 125 -2.19 -8.31 -9.18
C VAL A 125 -1.35 -7.91 -7.96
N GLY A 126 -1.98 -7.30 -6.96
CA GLY A 126 -1.30 -6.77 -5.78
C GLY A 126 -0.92 -7.79 -4.72
N ALA A 127 -1.63 -8.91 -4.65
CA ALA A 127 -1.46 -9.88 -3.59
C ALA A 127 -1.18 -11.30 -4.07
N ALA A 128 -2.11 -11.91 -4.80
CA ALA A 128 -2.01 -13.31 -5.21
C ALA A 128 -0.78 -13.56 -6.11
N LEU A 129 -0.60 -12.75 -7.16
CA LEU A 129 0.52 -12.91 -8.08
C LEU A 129 1.89 -12.71 -7.38
N PRO A 130 2.12 -11.66 -6.57
CA PRO A 130 3.35 -11.50 -5.80
C PRO A 130 3.61 -12.65 -4.82
N ILE A 131 2.58 -13.15 -4.12
CA ILE A 131 2.72 -14.30 -3.21
C ILE A 131 3.22 -15.52 -3.98
N LEU A 132 2.66 -15.81 -5.16
CA LEU A 132 3.13 -16.90 -6.02
C LEU A 132 4.57 -16.65 -6.52
N LEU A 133 4.90 -15.41 -6.88
CA LEU A 133 6.25 -15.06 -7.33
C LEU A 133 7.29 -15.17 -6.21
N ILE A 134 6.94 -14.84 -4.97
CA ILE A 134 7.83 -14.91 -3.81
C ILE A 134 7.93 -16.37 -3.33
N TYR A 135 6.82 -17.01 -2.99
CA TYR A 135 6.82 -18.33 -2.33
C TYR A 135 6.91 -19.52 -3.28
N GLY A 136 6.59 -19.35 -4.57
CA GLY A 136 6.58 -20.45 -5.53
C GLY A 136 7.95 -21.02 -5.90
N ARG A 137 9.08 -20.49 -5.39
CA ARG A 137 10.48 -21.01 -5.40
C ARG A 137 11.47 -19.88 -5.06
N VAL A 138 11.35 -19.27 -3.87
CA VAL A 138 12.15 -18.08 -3.50
C VAL A 138 13.66 -18.30 -3.63
N GLU A 139 14.13 -19.50 -3.31
CA GLU A 139 15.55 -19.87 -3.32
C GLU A 139 16.15 -19.88 -4.73
N ARG A 140 15.33 -20.17 -5.75
CA ARG A 140 15.72 -20.21 -7.16
C ARG A 140 15.25 -18.98 -7.93
N ALA A 141 14.65 -17.99 -7.26
CA ALA A 141 14.13 -16.81 -7.91
C ALA A 141 15.28 -15.93 -8.43
N THR A 142 15.15 -15.46 -9.66
CA THR A 142 16.05 -14.46 -10.24
C THR A 142 15.77 -13.09 -9.62
N PRO A 143 16.76 -12.18 -9.57
CA PRO A 143 16.54 -10.80 -9.12
C PRO A 143 15.36 -10.14 -9.83
N GLY A 144 15.26 -10.29 -11.16
CA GLY A 144 14.14 -9.73 -11.94
C GLY A 144 12.76 -10.25 -11.51
N ARG A 145 12.64 -11.54 -11.13
CA ARG A 145 11.38 -12.10 -10.62
C ARG A 145 10.99 -11.47 -9.29
N LEU A 146 11.94 -11.30 -8.38
CA LEU A 146 11.69 -10.68 -7.07
C LEU A 146 11.39 -9.19 -7.21
N GLY A 147 12.09 -8.49 -8.11
CA GLY A 147 11.81 -7.09 -8.43
C GLY A 147 10.42 -6.89 -9.02
N LEU A 148 10.00 -7.75 -9.94
CA LEU A 148 8.65 -7.73 -10.49
C LEU A 148 7.60 -7.96 -9.40
N ALA A 149 7.83 -8.88 -8.46
CA ALA A 149 6.93 -9.05 -7.32
C ALA A 149 6.80 -7.78 -6.48
N GLY A 150 7.92 -7.09 -6.17
CA GLY A 150 7.89 -5.81 -5.46
C GLY A 150 7.13 -4.70 -6.19
N LEU A 151 7.28 -4.61 -7.53
CA LEU A 151 6.53 -3.67 -8.35
C LEU A 151 5.02 -3.93 -8.30
N LEU A 152 4.63 -5.20 -8.46
CA LEU A 152 3.24 -5.62 -8.44
C LEU A 152 2.56 -5.35 -7.08
N VAL A 153 3.26 -5.62 -5.97
CA VAL A 153 2.77 -5.25 -4.62
C VAL A 153 2.58 -3.74 -4.50
N THR A 154 3.54 -2.94 -4.99
CA THR A 154 3.44 -1.47 -4.93
C THR A 154 2.22 -0.96 -5.70
N ILE A 155 1.97 -1.50 -6.91
CA ILE A 155 0.79 -1.18 -7.72
C ILE A 155 -0.50 -1.64 -7.01
N GLY A 156 -0.48 -2.81 -6.39
CA GLY A 156 -1.61 -3.34 -5.62
C GLY A 156 -2.01 -2.47 -4.45
N LEU A 157 -1.02 -2.02 -3.67
CA LEU A 157 -1.22 -1.12 -2.53
C LEU A 157 -1.67 0.27 -2.97
N PHE A 158 -1.31 0.73 -4.17
CA PHE A 158 -1.94 1.91 -4.76
C PHE A 158 -3.45 1.70 -5.01
N GLY A 159 -3.83 0.52 -5.50
CA GLY A 159 -5.24 0.12 -5.64
C GLY A 159 -6.00 0.06 -4.31
N GLU A 160 -5.35 -0.45 -3.25
CA GLU A 160 -5.90 -0.42 -1.89
C GLU A 160 -6.25 1.02 -1.46
N ARG A 161 -5.36 2.00 -1.69
CA ARG A 161 -5.63 3.42 -1.36
C ARG A 161 -6.83 3.98 -2.12
N LEU A 162 -7.05 3.56 -3.35
CA LEU A 162 -8.24 3.95 -4.11
C LEU A 162 -9.51 3.32 -3.51
N ASN A 163 -9.45 2.06 -3.09
CA ASN A 163 -10.57 1.35 -2.45
C ASN A 163 -10.92 1.88 -1.05
N ASP A 164 -9.94 2.42 -0.33
CA ASP A 164 -10.18 3.04 0.98
C ASP A 164 -10.86 4.39 0.84
N VAL A 165 -10.47 5.19 -0.16
CA VAL A 165 -10.88 6.60 -0.26
C VAL A 165 -12.14 6.77 -1.11
N ILE A 166 -12.20 6.18 -2.32
CA ILE A 166 -13.25 6.48 -3.29
C ILE A 166 -14.64 5.99 -2.83
N PRO A 167 -14.83 4.71 -2.46
CA PRO A 167 -16.14 4.19 -2.04
C PRO A 167 -16.64 4.87 -0.77
N ALA A 168 -15.73 5.12 0.19
CA ALA A 168 -16.06 5.78 1.44
C ALA A 168 -16.50 7.23 1.24
N GLN A 169 -16.00 7.94 0.21
CA GLN A 169 -16.44 9.29 -0.15
C GLN A 169 -17.71 9.31 -1.00
N ALA A 170 -17.93 8.29 -1.83
CA ALA A 170 -19.08 8.18 -2.72
C ALA A 170 -20.41 7.98 -1.97
N VAL A 171 -20.39 7.34 -0.80
CA VAL A 171 -21.58 7.23 0.07
C VAL A 171 -21.87 8.60 0.72
N PRO A 172 -23.08 9.19 0.55
CA PRO A 172 -23.42 10.45 1.19
C PRO A 172 -23.42 10.35 2.72
N VAL A 173 -22.92 11.38 3.40
CA VAL A 173 -22.93 11.46 4.88
C VAL A 173 -24.33 11.74 5.43
N PHE A 174 -25.15 12.46 4.66
CA PHE A 174 -26.53 12.76 5.00
C PHE A 174 -27.47 12.18 3.92
N PRO A 175 -28.54 11.47 4.30
CA PRO A 175 -29.57 11.04 3.36
C PRO A 175 -30.14 12.25 2.59
N GLY A 176 -30.16 12.15 1.26
CA GLY A 176 -30.71 13.20 0.39
C GLY A 176 -29.75 14.35 0.06
N LEU A 177 -28.49 14.33 0.52
CA LEU A 177 -27.50 15.34 0.13
C LEU A 177 -27.21 15.34 -1.38
N ASP A 178 -27.27 14.17 -1.98
CA ASP A 178 -27.16 13.90 -3.42
C ASP A 178 -28.33 14.48 -4.24
N THR A 179 -29.50 14.62 -3.63
CA THR A 179 -30.71 15.18 -4.26
C THR A 179 -30.95 16.66 -3.91
N ALA A 180 -30.40 17.13 -2.79
CA ALA A 180 -30.58 18.51 -2.30
C ALA A 180 -29.74 19.55 -3.06
N VAL A 181 -28.60 19.14 -3.65
CA VAL A 181 -27.72 20.04 -4.41
C VAL A 181 -27.39 19.43 -5.77
N SER A 182 -28.22 19.70 -6.77
CA SER A 182 -28.01 19.32 -8.17
C SER A 182 -27.03 20.27 -8.86
N SER A 183 -25.74 20.17 -8.52
CA SER A 183 -24.68 20.85 -9.28
C SER A 183 -23.84 19.81 -10.03
N GLY A 184 -23.41 20.12 -11.25
CA GLY A 184 -22.51 19.24 -12.02
C GLY A 184 -21.14 18.97 -11.36
N ARG A 185 -20.86 19.61 -10.21
CA ARG A 185 -19.67 19.42 -9.36
C ARG A 185 -19.89 18.43 -8.21
N LEU A 186 -21.14 18.07 -7.91
CA LEU A 186 -21.52 17.09 -6.90
C LEU A 186 -21.92 15.79 -7.59
N THR A 187 -20.95 15.15 -8.24
CA THR A 187 -21.13 13.80 -8.80
C THR A 187 -20.69 12.76 -7.76
N ALA A 188 -21.56 11.81 -7.45
CA ALA A 188 -21.27 10.72 -6.51
C ALA A 188 -20.15 9.78 -7.01
N LEU A 189 -19.85 9.78 -8.31
CA LEU A 189 -18.70 9.09 -8.89
C LEU A 189 -17.52 10.03 -9.08
N TYR A 190 -16.40 9.67 -8.47
CA TYR A 190 -15.10 10.27 -8.71
C TYR A 190 -14.42 9.60 -9.91
N VAL A 191 -14.04 10.40 -10.91
CA VAL A 191 -13.21 9.95 -12.04
C VAL A 191 -12.06 10.94 -12.15
N PRO A 192 -10.80 10.50 -11.94
CA PRO A 192 -9.69 11.42 -11.92
C PRO A 192 -9.49 12.07 -13.29
N ASN A 193 -9.27 13.38 -13.31
CA ASN A 193 -9.03 14.12 -14.55
C ASN A 193 -7.54 14.08 -14.96
N GLY A 194 -7.24 14.54 -16.18
CA GLY A 194 -5.87 14.51 -16.70
C GLY A 194 -4.86 15.33 -15.87
N VAL A 195 -5.30 16.42 -15.22
CA VAL A 195 -4.43 17.24 -14.37
C VAL A 195 -4.07 16.49 -13.09
N GLU A 196 -5.02 15.79 -12.47
CA GLU A 196 -4.79 14.97 -11.28
C GLU A 196 -3.81 13.83 -11.58
N TRP A 197 -3.95 13.16 -12.73
CA TRP A 197 -2.98 12.17 -13.19
C TRP A 197 -1.61 12.79 -13.42
N LEU A 198 -1.53 13.91 -14.12
CA LEU A 198 -0.26 14.58 -14.40
C LEU A 198 0.44 15.05 -13.12
N SER A 199 -0.30 15.59 -12.14
CA SER A 199 0.26 15.97 -10.85
C SER A 199 0.76 14.75 -10.07
N SER A 200 0.04 13.64 -10.11
CA SER A 200 0.45 12.39 -9.44
C SER A 200 1.74 11.84 -10.04
N TRP A 201 1.83 11.77 -11.37
CA TRP A 201 3.05 11.38 -12.07
C TRP A 201 4.19 12.36 -11.83
N GLY A 202 3.90 13.66 -11.71
CA GLY A 202 4.87 14.69 -11.37
C GLY A 202 5.51 14.46 -9.99
N ILE A 203 4.72 14.08 -8.98
CA ILE A 203 5.22 13.75 -7.64
C ILE A 203 6.10 12.49 -7.68
N VAL A 204 5.66 11.45 -8.41
CA VAL A 204 6.46 10.22 -8.58
C VAL A 204 7.79 10.52 -9.27
N ALA A 205 7.78 11.31 -10.35
CA ALA A 205 8.97 11.71 -11.09
C ALA A 205 9.92 12.56 -10.24
N LEU A 206 9.39 13.52 -9.49
CA LEU A 206 10.18 14.35 -8.57
C LEU A 206 10.84 13.51 -7.48
N THR A 207 10.08 12.58 -6.89
CA THR A 207 10.60 11.66 -5.85
C THR A 207 11.71 10.79 -6.42
N ALA A 208 11.51 10.21 -7.61
CA ALA A 208 12.54 9.41 -8.28
C ALA A 208 13.80 10.23 -8.61
N LEU A 209 13.63 11.49 -9.06
CA LEU A 209 14.74 12.42 -9.32
C LEU A 209 15.53 12.72 -8.06
N LEU A 210 14.85 13.02 -6.95
CA LEU A 210 15.48 13.29 -5.66
C LEU A 210 16.22 12.05 -5.14
N THR A 211 15.59 10.88 -5.21
CA THR A 211 16.24 9.62 -4.87
C THR A 211 17.51 9.44 -5.70
N TYR A 212 17.41 9.54 -7.04
CA TYR A 212 18.57 9.42 -7.92
C TYR A 212 19.69 10.41 -7.58
N PHE A 213 19.35 11.67 -7.31
CA PHE A 213 20.32 12.68 -6.92
C PHE A 213 21.05 12.32 -5.62
N VAL A 214 20.32 11.84 -4.61
CA VAL A 214 20.88 11.35 -3.35
C VAL A 214 21.78 10.14 -3.58
N MET A 215 21.32 9.15 -4.36
CA MET A 215 22.10 7.96 -4.70
C MET A 215 23.44 8.31 -5.39
N ARG A 216 23.44 9.35 -6.22
CA ARG A 216 24.64 9.79 -6.93
C ARG A 216 25.63 10.56 -6.05
N ARG A 217 25.13 11.25 -5.01
CA ARG A 217 25.93 12.13 -4.14
C ARG A 217 26.48 11.42 -2.90
N LEU A 218 25.79 10.40 -2.39
CA LEU A 218 26.21 9.65 -1.21
C LEU A 218 26.88 8.33 -1.60
N PRO A 219 27.98 7.93 -0.92
CA PRO A 219 28.58 6.61 -1.11
C PRO A 219 27.63 5.54 -0.56
N MET A 220 26.90 4.86 -1.46
CA MET A 220 25.92 3.82 -1.15
C MET A 220 26.54 2.45 -0.76
N VAL A 221 27.83 2.42 -0.41
CA VAL A 221 28.53 1.20 0.00
C VAL A 221 28.87 1.32 1.48
N GLU A 222 27.99 0.83 2.33
CA GLU A 222 28.34 0.65 3.74
C GLU A 222 29.28 -0.55 3.84
N HIS A 223 30.56 -0.27 4.08
CA HIS A 223 31.60 -1.26 4.33
C HIS A 223 31.49 -1.73 5.80
N GLN A 224 30.39 -2.41 6.15
CA GLN A 224 30.27 -3.09 7.43
C GLN A 224 30.18 -4.59 7.22
N SER A 225 31.21 -5.30 7.69
CA SER A 225 31.20 -6.75 7.85
C SER A 225 30.01 -7.15 8.72
N TYR A 226 29.23 -8.14 8.28
CA TYR A 226 28.14 -8.71 9.06
C TYR A 226 28.70 -9.30 10.36
N PRO A 227 28.16 -8.95 11.54
CA PRO A 227 28.56 -9.60 12.79
C PRO A 227 28.01 -11.03 12.76
N GLY A 228 28.88 -12.00 12.49
CA GLY A 228 28.54 -13.42 12.29
C GLY A 228 29.51 -14.20 11.40
N GLU A 229 30.49 -13.53 10.77
CA GLU A 229 31.65 -14.18 10.15
C GLU A 229 32.85 -14.20 11.12
N GLU A 230 32.77 -15.04 12.16
CA GLU A 230 33.93 -15.61 12.87
C GLU A 230 33.65 -17.08 13.20
#